data_AF-A0A942XLL3-F1
#
_entry.id   AF-A0A942XLL3-F1
#
_cell.length_a   1.000
_cell.length_b   1.000
_cell.length_c   1.000
_cell.angle_alpha   90.00
_cell.angle_beta   90.00
_cell.angle_gamma   90.00
#
_symmetry.space_group_name_H-M   'P 1'
#
loop_
_entity.id
_entity.type
_entity.pdbx_description
1 polymer ?
#
loop_
_entity_poly.entity_id
_entity_poly.type
_entity_poly.pdbx_seq_one_letter_code
_entity_poly.pdbx_strand_id
1 'polypeptide(L)' 'EEEGRVFYECDVNVEPGERGEEKVIYTNDGQIFYTGDNMETFEQVY' A
#
# COMPACT_ATOMS: atom_id res chain seq x y z
N GLU A 1 16.11 1.26 -5.00
CA GLU A 1 15.65 2.33 -4.10
C GLU A 1 16.18 3.63 -4.65
N GLU A 2 15.31 4.59 -4.95
CA GLU A 2 15.72 5.92 -5.41
C GLU A 2 15.81 6.88 -4.22
N GLU A 3 16.84 7.73 -4.19
CA GLU A 3 16.98 8.74 -3.14
C GLU A 3 15.76 9.67 -3.14
N GLY A 4 15.14 9.83 -1.96
CA GLY A 4 13.97 10.70 -1.79
C GLY A 4 12.63 10.03 -2.08
N ARG A 5 12.59 8.72 -2.30
CA ARG A 5 11.32 7.98 -2.38
C ARG A 5 10.61 7.96 -1.02
N VAL A 6 9.34 8.35 -1.04
CA VAL A 6 8.43 8.36 0.12
C VAL A 6 7.28 7.40 -0.18
N PHE A 7 6.98 6.55 0.79
CA PHE A 7 5.88 5.59 0.73
C PHE A 7 4.69 6.09 1.54
N TYR A 8 3.49 5.86 1.01
CA TYR A 8 2.21 6.15 1.64
C TYR A 8 1.35 4.89 1.59
N GLU A 9 0.51 4.68 2.60
CA GLU A 9 -0.41 3.53 2.67
C GLU A 9 -1.85 3.99 2.87
N CYS A 10 -2.79 3.17 2.40
CA CYS A 10 -4.22 3.34 2.62
C CYS A 10 -4.88 1.98 2.76
N ASP A 11 -5.70 1.81 3.81
CA ASP A 11 -6.54 0.62 3.98
C ASP A 11 -7.61 0.60 2.87
N VAL A 12 -7.79 -0.55 2.24
CA VAL A 12 -8.79 -0.76 1.20
C VAL A 12 -9.74 -1.88 1.62
N ASN A 13 -10.92 -1.94 1.00
CA ASN A 13 -11.95 -2.94 1.30
C ASN A 13 -12.42 -2.96 2.77
N VAL A 14 -12.31 -1.82 3.47
CA VAL A 14 -12.72 -1.67 4.87
C VAL A 14 -13.93 -0.76 5.03
N GLU A 15 -14.72 -1.00 6.07
CA GLU A 15 -15.77 -0.07 6.48
C GLU A 15 -15.18 1.20 7.13
N PRO A 16 -15.85 2.36 7.02
CA PRO A 16 -15.38 3.59 7.62
C PRO A 16 -15.17 3.47 9.13
N GLY A 17 -13.94 3.74 9.59
CA GLY A 17 -13.58 3.70 11.01
C GLY A 17 -12.95 2.39 11.47
N GLU A 18 -12.84 1.41 10.58
CA GLU A 18 -12.12 0.16 10.84
C GLU A 18 -10.72 0.16 10.21
N ARG A 19 -9.87 -0.74 10.70
CA ARG A 19 -8.60 -1.07 10.06
C ARG A 19 -8.69 -2.47 9.47
N GLY A 20 -8.18 -2.62 8.25
CA GLY A 20 -8.17 -3.88 7.51
C GLY A 20 -6.77 -4.39 7.22
N GLU A 21 -6.74 -5.66 6.83
CA GLU A 21 -5.51 -6.37 6.46
C GLU A 21 -5.07 -6.01 5.03
N GLU A 22 -6.00 -5.60 4.18
CA GLU A 22 -5.75 -5.20 2.79
C GLU A 22 -5.33 -3.72 2.71
N LYS A 23 -4.20 -3.44 2.04
CA LYS A 23 -3.68 -2.08 1.85
C LYS A 23 -3.14 -1.86 0.45
N VAL A 24 -3.30 -0.64 -0.03
CA VAL A 24 -2.55 -0.12 -1.19
C VAL A 24 -1.41 0.75 -0.68
N ILE A 25 -0.21 0.53 -1.22
CA ILE A 25 0.98 1.29 -0.94
C ILE A 25 1.38 2.01 -2.22
N TYR A 26 1.61 3.32 -2.16
CA TYR A 26 2.03 4.09 -3.32
C TYR A 26 3.17 5.03 -2.97
N THR A 27 4.00 5.35 -3.96
CA THR A 27 5.16 6.19 -3.77
C THR A 27 4.98 7.57 -4.40
N ASN A 28 5.73 8.56 -3.91
CA ASN A 28 5.75 9.91 -4.50
C ASN A 28 6.23 9.95 -5.95
N ASP A 29 6.93 8.92 -6.40
CA ASP A 29 7.45 8.75 -7.77
C ASP A 29 6.65 7.75 -8.61
N GLY A 30 5.50 7.29 -8.11
CA GLY A 30 4.45 6.66 -8.93
C GLY A 30 4.41 5.14 -8.97
N GLN A 31 5.17 4.44 -8.13
CA GLN A 31 5.03 2.99 -7.96
C GLN A 31 3.80 2.68 -7.11
N ILE A 32 3.11 1.59 -7.41
CA ILE A 32 1.94 1.15 -6.67
C ILE A 32 2.04 -0.35 -6.36
N PHE A 33 1.79 -0.68 -5.09
CA PHE A 33 1.78 -2.04 -4.56
C PHE A 33 0.48 -2.32 -3.83
N TYR A 34 0.12 -3.60 -3.78
CA TYR A 34 -1.00 -4.10 -3.02
C TYR A 34 -0.52 -5.19 -2.06
N THR A 35 -1.04 -5.19 -0.84
CA THR A 35 -0.92 -6.30 0.13
C THR A 35 -2.33 -6.72 0.54
N GLY A 36 -2.58 -8.03 0.54
CA GLY A 36 -3.83 -8.62 1.00
C GLY A 36 -3.70 -9.40 2.31
N ASP A 37 -2.50 -9.38 2.89
CA ASP A 37 -2.07 -10.22 4.01
C ASP A 37 -1.36 -9.38 5.07
N ASN A 38 -1.91 -8.19 5.36
CA ASN A 38 -1.46 -7.31 6.44
C ASN A 38 0.06 -7.02 6.40
N MET A 39 0.56 -6.67 5.21
CA MET A 39 1.97 -6.31 4.95
C MET A 39 2.95 -7.49 4.96
N GLU A 40 2.50 -8.74 4.84
CA GLU A 40 3.37 -9.91 4.72
C GLU A 40 3.94 -10.06 3.29
N THR A 41 3.10 -9.89 2.26
CA THR A 41 3.51 -9.94 0.86
C THR A 41 2.96 -8.78 0.04
N PHE A 42 3.64 -8.47 -1.07
CA PHE A 42 3.34 -7.32 -1.92
C PHE A 42 3.31 -7.74 -3.38
N GLU A 43 2.26 -7.33 -4.08
CA GLU A 43 2.15 -7.40 -5.53
C GLU A 43 2.33 -6.00 -6.11
N GLN A 44 3.30 -5.81 -7.02
CA GLN A 44 3.44 -4.55 -7.74
C GLN A 44 2.39 -4.50 -8.86
N VAL A 45 1.51 -3.50 -8.81
CA VAL A 45 0.42 -3.32 -9.78
C VAL A 45 0.72 -2.24 -10.81
N TYR A 46 1.63 -1.30 -10.51
CA TYR A 46 2.10 -0.26 -11.43
C TYR A 46 3.54 0.19 -11.12
#